data_AF-A0A5Y8G371-F1
#
_entry.id   AF-A0A5Y8G371-F1
#
_cell.length_a   1.000
_cell.length_b   1.000
_cell.length_c   1.000
_cell.angle_alpha   90.00
_cell.angle_beta   90.00
_cell.angle_gamma   90.00
#
_symmetry.space_group_name_H-M   'P 1'
#
loop_
_entity.id
_entity.type
_entity.pdbx_description
1 polymer ?
#
loop_
_entity_poly.entity_id
_entity_poly.type
_entity_poly.pdbx_seq_one_letter_code
_entity_poly.pdbx_strand_id
1 'polypeptide(L)'
;MKIRYVIALTLSLLVAGCDNAPKFDGSSQESLRYSGEKVVESLSDAKKEELKSAILDTLSYYDTQAIINNDGSYSSDKMRLVILNGKTAEQIISEADSYREKKEQLLKKHQLN
;
A
#
# COMPACT_ATOMS: atom_id res chain seq x y z
N MET A 1 -0.39 54.67 2.13
CA MET A 1 -0.43 53.66 1.04
C MET A 1 0.18 52.37 1.56
N LYS A 2 -0.65 51.35 1.79
CA LYS A 2 -0.63 50.03 1.10
C LYS A 2 0.64 49.18 1.32
N ILE A 3 0.61 48.29 2.31
CA ILE A 3 1.10 46.90 2.23
C ILE A 3 0.15 46.09 3.14
N ARG A 4 -0.95 45.53 2.62
CA ARG A 4 -1.11 44.22 1.98
C ARG A 4 -0.91 43.05 2.95
N TYR A 5 -2.06 42.50 3.36
CA TYR A 5 -2.32 41.25 4.07
C TYR A 5 -1.25 40.17 3.89
N VAL A 6 -0.67 39.73 5.01
CA VAL A 6 -0.12 38.38 5.13
C VAL A 6 -1.06 37.64 6.07
N ILE A 7 -2.13 37.10 5.48
CA ILE A 7 -2.89 36.02 6.10
C ILE A 7 -1.95 34.81 6.04
N ALA A 8 -1.09 34.69 7.05
CA ALA A 8 -0.43 33.43 7.32
C ALA A 8 -1.52 32.49 7.83
N LEU A 9 -2.09 31.72 6.90
CA LEU A 9 -2.89 30.54 7.19
C LEU A 9 -2.08 29.65 8.11
N THR A 10 -2.33 29.76 9.41
CA THR A 10 -1.98 28.73 10.37
C THR A 10 -2.89 27.55 10.07
N LEU A 11 -2.49 26.74 9.09
CA LEU A 11 -2.99 25.39 8.91
C LEU A 11 -2.41 24.57 10.06
N SER A 12 -2.94 24.83 11.25
CA SER A 12 -2.56 24.17 12.49
C SER A 12 -2.97 22.71 12.40
N LEU A 13 -1.99 21.89 12.01
CA LEU A 13 -1.83 20.48 12.33
C LEU A 13 -3.13 19.73 12.69
N LEU A 14 -3.79 19.16 11.68
CA LEU A 14 -4.62 17.95 11.83
C LEU A 14 -3.75 16.69 12.08
N VAL A 15 -2.60 16.83 12.75
CA VAL A 15 -1.63 15.72 12.94
C VAL A 15 -1.94 14.90 14.20
N ALA A 16 -2.95 15.27 14.99
CA ALA A 16 -3.39 14.48 16.14
C ALA A 16 -4.29 13.25 15.78
N GLY A 17 -4.42 12.90 14.49
CA GLY A 17 -5.32 11.83 14.02
C GLY A 17 -4.69 10.65 13.26
N CYS A 18 -3.43 10.72 12.82
CA CYS A 18 -2.83 9.66 11.98
C CYS A 18 -2.24 8.47 12.75
N ASP A 19 -2.10 8.55 14.08
CA ASP A 19 -1.56 7.43 14.87
C ASP A 19 -2.59 6.30 15.12
N ASN A 20 -3.87 6.53 14.77
CA ASN A 20 -4.98 5.60 15.00
C ASN A 20 -5.64 5.09 13.70
N ALA A 21 -5.04 5.33 12.53
CA ALA A 21 -5.58 4.80 11.28
C ALA A 21 -5.67 3.25 11.36
N PRO A 22 -6.79 2.64 10.91
CA PRO A 22 -6.92 1.19 10.94
C PRO A 22 -5.77 0.56 10.14
N LYS A 23 -5.24 -0.54 10.67
CA LYS A 23 -4.15 -1.31 10.08
C LYS A 23 -4.65 -2.67 9.69
N PHE A 24 -4.08 -3.23 8.63
CA PHE A 24 -4.28 -4.63 8.29
C PHE A 24 -3.61 -5.53 9.34
N ASP A 25 -4.29 -6.60 9.71
CA ASP A 25 -3.78 -7.66 10.56
C ASP A 25 -3.58 -8.91 9.71
N GLY A 26 -2.33 -9.18 9.34
CA GLY A 26 -1.94 -10.33 8.54
C GLY A 26 -1.57 -11.56 9.35
N SER A 27 -1.88 -11.61 10.66
CA SER A 27 -1.58 -12.79 11.50
C SER A 27 -2.32 -14.06 11.04
N SER A 28 -3.47 -13.90 10.40
CA SER A 28 -4.26 -14.97 9.78
C SER A 28 -5.15 -14.43 8.65
N GLN A 29 -5.71 -15.31 7.82
CA GLN A 29 -6.68 -14.90 6.79
C GLN A 29 -7.95 -14.27 7.40
N GLU A 30 -8.41 -14.79 8.54
CA GLU A 30 -9.59 -14.26 9.22
C GLU A 30 -9.32 -12.86 9.80
N SER A 31 -8.17 -12.70 10.47
CA SER A 31 -7.71 -11.40 10.98
C SER A 31 -7.59 -10.39 9.84
N LEU A 32 -7.06 -10.80 8.68
CA LEU A 32 -6.87 -9.91 7.54
C LEU A 32 -8.20 -9.52 6.91
N ARG A 33 -9.15 -10.44 6.81
CA ARG A 33 -10.50 -10.14 6.32
C ARG A 33 -11.17 -9.08 7.19
N TYR A 34 -11.21 -9.30 8.51
CA TYR A 34 -11.88 -8.40 9.44
C TYR A 34 -11.19 -7.02 9.55
N SER A 35 -9.86 -6.99 9.65
CA SER A 35 -9.11 -5.73 9.66
C SER A 35 -9.19 -5.01 8.32
N GLY A 36 -9.19 -5.75 7.20
CA GLY A 36 -9.33 -5.20 5.86
C GLY A 36 -10.68 -4.53 5.63
N GLU A 37 -11.77 -5.10 6.14
CA GLU A 37 -13.09 -4.46 6.14
C GLU A 37 -13.04 -3.09 6.84
N LYS A 38 -12.47 -3.01 8.04
CA LYS A 38 -12.31 -1.74 8.78
C LYS A 38 -11.46 -0.71 8.04
N VAL A 39 -10.36 -1.16 7.43
CA VAL A 39 -9.52 -0.28 6.62
C VAL A 39 -10.33 0.27 5.45
N VAL A 40 -10.99 -0.59 4.68
CA VAL A 40 -11.75 -0.20 3.48
C VAL A 40 -12.93 0.71 3.82
N GLU A 41 -13.66 0.44 4.90
CA GLU A 41 -14.80 1.27 5.36
C GLU A 41 -14.37 2.69 5.73
N SER A 42 -13.12 2.88 6.17
CA SER A 42 -12.59 4.20 6.52
C SER A 42 -12.19 5.08 5.32
N LEU A 43 -12.22 4.53 4.10
CA LEU A 43 -11.73 5.19 2.89
C LEU A 43 -12.87 5.71 1.99
N SER A 44 -12.56 6.77 1.23
CA SER A 44 -13.38 7.15 0.08
C SER A 44 -13.26 6.12 -1.05
N ASP A 45 -14.25 6.07 -1.95
CA ASP A 45 -14.25 5.09 -3.05
C ASP A 45 -13.03 5.22 -3.97
N ALA A 46 -12.56 6.45 -4.21
CA ALA A 46 -11.32 6.68 -4.95
C ALA A 46 -10.11 6.06 -4.24
N LYS A 47 -10.01 6.22 -2.91
CA LYS A 47 -8.92 5.63 -2.12
C LYS A 47 -9.01 4.11 -2.01
N LYS A 48 -10.22 3.53 -2.06
CA LYS A 48 -10.40 2.07 -2.12
C LYS A 48 -9.82 1.47 -3.40
N GLU A 49 -10.09 2.09 -4.55
CA GLU A 49 -9.53 1.63 -5.83
C GLU A 49 -8.01 1.85 -5.92
N GLU A 50 -7.50 2.95 -5.35
CA GLU A 50 -6.06 3.19 -5.24
C GLU A 50 -5.38 2.14 -4.35
N LEU A 51 -5.95 1.84 -3.19
CA LEU A 51 -5.47 0.78 -2.29
C LEU A 51 -5.49 -0.59 -2.97
N LYS A 52 -6.56 -0.93 -3.68
CA LYS A 52 -6.68 -2.20 -4.41
C LYS A 52 -5.57 -2.33 -5.45
N SER A 53 -5.35 -1.28 -6.25
CA SER A 53 -4.26 -1.24 -7.24
C SER A 53 -2.89 -1.38 -6.58
N ALA A 54 -2.65 -0.66 -5.48
CA ALA A 54 -1.41 -0.73 -4.73
C ALA A 54 -1.08 -2.13 -4.18
N ILE A 55 -2.09 -2.84 -3.65
CA ILE A 55 -1.93 -4.22 -3.19
C ILE A 55 -1.56 -5.14 -4.37
N LEU A 56 -2.23 -4.98 -5.52
CA LEU A 56 -1.94 -5.77 -6.72
C LEU A 56 -0.54 -5.51 -7.28
N ASP A 57 -0.12 -4.25 -7.35
CA ASP A 57 1.23 -3.88 -7.80
C ASP A 57 2.31 -4.53 -6.92
N THR A 58 2.10 -4.46 -5.60
CA THR A 58 3.02 -5.05 -4.62
C THR A 58 3.08 -6.57 -4.76
N LEU A 59 1.94 -7.24 -4.84
CA LEU A 59 1.89 -8.70 -5.03
C LEU A 59 2.49 -9.12 -6.36
N SER A 60 2.19 -8.40 -7.44
CA SER A 60 2.69 -8.72 -8.78
C SER A 60 4.22 -8.70 -8.86
N TYR A 61 4.88 -7.81 -8.10
CA TYR A 61 6.34 -7.85 -7.95
C TYR A 61 6.82 -9.17 -7.33
N TYR A 62 6.23 -9.61 -6.21
CA TYR A 62 6.61 -10.86 -5.56
C TYR A 62 6.24 -12.10 -6.39
N ASP A 63 5.10 -12.08 -7.08
CA ASP A 63 4.72 -13.13 -8.04
C ASP A 63 5.77 -13.25 -9.15
N THR A 64 6.23 -12.11 -9.70
CA THR A 64 7.28 -12.06 -10.73
C THR A 64 8.60 -12.61 -10.19
N GLN A 65 8.99 -12.22 -8.97
CA GLN A 65 10.17 -12.76 -8.29
C GLN A 65 10.09 -14.28 -8.13
N ALA A 66 8.93 -14.81 -7.72
CA ALA A 66 8.72 -16.24 -7.56
C ALA A 66 8.84 -17.00 -8.89
N ILE A 67 8.27 -16.46 -9.97
CA ILE A 67 8.38 -17.03 -11.32
C ILE A 67 9.84 -17.09 -11.78
N ILE A 68 10.57 -15.97 -11.66
CA ILE A 68 11.97 -15.88 -12.08
C ILE A 68 12.85 -16.84 -11.28
N ASN A 69 12.58 -16.99 -9.98
CA ASN A 69 13.35 -17.88 -9.10
C ASN A 69 12.86 -19.34 -9.14
N ASN A 70 11.82 -19.65 -9.93
CA ASN A 70 11.15 -20.94 -9.94
C ASN A 70 10.76 -21.44 -8.53
N ASP A 71 10.25 -20.53 -7.70
CA ASP A 71 9.86 -20.81 -6.32
C ASP A 71 8.46 -21.44 -6.26
N GLY A 72 8.41 -22.78 -6.29
CA GLY A 72 7.17 -23.54 -6.16
C GLY A 72 6.53 -23.52 -4.77
N SER A 73 7.22 -22.96 -3.76
CA SER A 73 6.68 -22.82 -2.40
C SER A 73 5.92 -21.49 -2.18
N TYR A 74 6.10 -20.55 -3.11
CA TYR A 74 5.46 -19.26 -3.08
C TYR A 74 3.94 -19.36 -3.19
N SER A 75 3.24 -18.49 -2.46
CA SER A 75 1.79 -18.34 -2.51
C SER A 75 1.45 -16.87 -2.35
N SER A 76 0.71 -16.33 -3.33
CA SER A 76 0.29 -14.93 -3.30
C SER A 76 -0.60 -14.64 -2.07
N ASP A 77 -1.44 -15.58 -1.66
CA ASP A 77 -2.26 -15.44 -0.45
C ASP A 77 -1.43 -15.36 0.83
N LYS A 78 -0.40 -16.21 0.97
CA LYS A 78 0.54 -16.14 2.11
C LYS A 78 1.35 -14.85 2.07
N MET A 79 1.78 -14.43 0.88
CA MET A 79 2.53 -13.18 0.73
C MET A 79 1.65 -11.97 1.08
N ARG A 80 0.37 -12.00 0.71
CA ARG A 80 -0.61 -10.96 1.07
C ARG A 80 -0.71 -10.76 2.58
N LEU A 81 -0.70 -11.85 3.37
CA LEU A 81 -0.66 -11.77 4.82
C LEU A 81 0.59 -10.99 5.29
N VAL A 82 1.76 -11.32 4.75
CA VAL A 82 3.04 -10.72 5.15
C VAL A 82 3.14 -9.24 4.76
N ILE A 83 2.82 -8.89 3.51
CA ILE A 83 3.05 -7.53 3.00
C ILE A 83 2.08 -6.50 3.60
N LEU A 84 0.88 -6.93 4.00
CA LEU A 84 -0.15 -6.03 4.53
C LEU A 84 -0.03 -5.88 6.04
N ASN A 85 0.47 -6.89 6.76
CA ASN A 85 0.46 -6.93 8.21
C ASN A 85 1.05 -5.66 8.85
N GLY A 86 0.27 -5.03 9.73
CA GLY A 86 0.65 -3.83 10.48
C GLY A 86 0.65 -2.53 9.66
N LYS A 87 0.34 -2.57 8.36
CA LYS A 87 0.33 -1.38 7.50
C LYS A 87 -1.04 -0.71 7.45
N THR A 88 -1.04 0.61 7.30
CA THR A 88 -2.23 1.38 6.92
C THR A 88 -2.42 1.35 5.40
N ALA A 89 -3.61 1.76 4.94
CA ALA A 89 -3.87 1.94 3.52
C ALA A 89 -2.90 2.93 2.86
N GLU A 90 -2.61 4.05 3.52
CA GLU A 90 -1.71 5.08 2.99
C GLU A 90 -0.28 4.57 2.83
N GLN A 91 0.22 3.77 3.79
CA GLN A 91 1.54 3.15 3.67
C GLN A 91 1.63 2.25 2.44
N ILE A 92 0.64 1.36 2.25
CA ILE A 92 0.59 0.46 1.10
C ILE A 92 0.54 1.25 -0.22
N ILE A 93 -0.33 2.25 -0.29
CA ILE A 93 -0.46 3.13 -1.45
C ILE A 93 0.87 3.85 -1.76
N SER A 94 1.51 4.42 -0.73
CA SER A 94 2.75 5.18 -0.91
C SER A 94 3.94 4.32 -1.36
N GLU A 95 3.93 3.03 -1.05
CA GLU A 95 4.98 2.09 -1.45
C GLU A 95 4.76 1.49 -2.85
N ALA A 96 3.54 1.54 -3.39
CA ALA A 96 3.15 0.83 -4.61
C ALA A 96 4.01 1.19 -5.83
N ASP A 97 4.29 2.48 -6.01
CA ASP A 97 5.11 3.01 -7.10
C ASP A 97 6.51 2.36 -7.10
N SER A 98 7.11 2.21 -5.92
CA SER A 98 8.40 1.54 -5.77
C SER A 98 8.34 0.07 -6.20
N TYR A 99 7.25 -0.64 -5.92
CA TYR A 99 7.10 -2.03 -6.35
C TYR A 99 6.87 -2.17 -7.86
N ARG A 100 6.15 -1.24 -8.50
CA ARG A 100 6.04 -1.20 -9.97
C ARG A 100 7.39 -1.00 -10.61
N GLU A 101 8.18 -0.04 -10.14
CA GLU A 101 9.53 0.22 -10.63
C GLU A 101 10.46 -0.98 -10.42
N LYS A 102 10.42 -1.60 -9.23
CA LYS A 102 11.21 -2.81 -8.94
C LYS A 102 10.83 -3.96 -9.88
N LYS A 103 9.54 -4.15 -10.17
CA LYS A 103 9.07 -5.17 -11.12
C LYS A 103 9.60 -4.89 -12.52
N GLU A 104 9.51 -3.66 -13.02
CA GLU A 104 10.05 -3.31 -14.34
C GLU A 104 11.56 -3.52 -14.43
N GLN A 105 12.31 -3.12 -13.41
CA GLN A 105 13.76 -3.32 -13.36
C GLN A 105 14.12 -4.81 -13.33
N LEU A 106 13.35 -5.60 -12.58
CA LEU A 106 13.50 -7.04 -12.50
C LEU A 106 13.25 -7.70 -13.86
N LEU A 107 12.15 -7.36 -14.53
CA LEU A 107 11.83 -7.88 -15.87
C LEU A 107 12.93 -7.51 -16.89
N LYS A 108 13.36 -6.25 -16.91
CA LYS A 108 14.46 -5.78 -17.77
C LYS A 108 15.77 -6.53 -17.52
N LYS A 109 16.13 -6.75 -16.24
CA LYS A 109 17.35 -7.48 -15.85
C LYS A 109 17.34 -8.92 -16.37
N HIS A 110 16.16 -9.55 -16.41
CA HIS A 110 15.99 -10.92 -16.88
C HIS A 110 15.55 -11.01 -18.35
N GLN A 111 15.53 -9.90 -19.09
CA GLN A 111 15.12 -9.81 -20.50
C GLN A 111 13.71 -10.38 -20.75
N LEU A 112 12.81 -10.17 -19.78
CA LEU A 112 11.41 -10.55 -19.84
C LEU A 112 10.56 -9.30 -20.19
N ASN A 113 9.48 -9.50 -20.94
CA ASN A 113 8.56 -8.45 -21.39
C ASN A 113 7.27 -8.45 -20.58
#